data_AF-A0AAE0CV79-F1
#
_entry.id   AF-A0AAE0CV79-F1
#
_cell.length_a   1.000
_cell.length_b   1.000
_cell.length_c   1.000
_cell.angle_alpha   90.00
_cell.angle_beta   90.00
_cell.angle_gamma   90.00
#
_symmetry.space_group_name_H-M   'P 1'
#
loop_
_entity.id
_entity.type
_entity.pdbx_description
1 polymer ?
#
loop_
_entity_poly.entity_id
_entity_poly.type
_entity_poly.pdbx_seq_one_letter_code
_entity_poly.pdbx_strand_id
1 'polypeptide(L)'
;MLMVKGTPYENMNQVPHHHQYEMTGTFVSENVIGVVHDHFITFHLDMDIDEDGSKPSNNSFVKVNLVKEENLTGKSPRKSYLKTKRRVAKTEKDAQIKLKLCDPSEFHVINPSRRSRLGNPAGYKVVPGGTAASLLDHDDPPHKEVLSQTIRYG
;
A
#
# COMPACT_ATOMS: atom_id res chain seq x y z
N MET A 1 -11.95 0.02 17.45
CA MET A 1 -13.36 0.14 17.00
C MET A 1 -14.02 -1.18 17.32
N LEU A 2 -15.21 -1.18 17.93
CA LEU A 2 -15.99 -2.39 18.17
C LEU A 2 -17.30 -2.23 17.40
N MET A 3 -17.57 -3.14 16.46
CA MET A 3 -18.80 -3.16 15.67
C MET A 3 -19.50 -4.49 15.90
N VAL A 4 -20.74 -4.42 16.41
CA VAL A 4 -21.57 -5.59 16.70
C VAL A 4 -22.95 -5.42 16.07
N LYS A 5 -23.56 -6.55 15.72
CA LYS A 5 -24.90 -6.64 15.16
C LYS A 5 -25.73 -7.63 15.99
N GLY A 6 -26.92 -7.20 16.41
CA GLY A 6 -27.88 -8.08 17.08
C GLY A 6 -28.48 -9.11 16.11
N THR A 7 -28.80 -10.29 16.62
CA THR A 7 -29.42 -11.39 15.85
C THR A 7 -30.42 -12.16 16.71
N PRO A 8 -31.52 -12.70 16.14
CA PRO A 8 -32.48 -13.50 16.89
C PRO A 8 -31.93 -14.86 17.34
N TYR A 9 -30.77 -15.28 16.84
CA TYR A 9 -30.14 -16.55 17.21
C TYR A 9 -29.17 -16.36 18.37
N GLU A 10 -29.16 -17.27 19.35
CA GLU A 10 -28.21 -17.25 20.48
C GLU A 10 -26.83 -17.79 20.06
N ASN A 11 -26.79 -18.75 19.14
CA ASN A 11 -25.54 -19.36 18.67
C ASN A 11 -25.70 -20.01 17.28
N MET A 12 -24.60 -20.50 16.72
CA MET A 12 -24.54 -21.06 15.36
C MET A 12 -25.46 -22.28 15.13
N ASN A 13 -25.77 -23.06 16.18
CA ASN A 13 -26.63 -24.24 16.03
C ASN A 13 -28.09 -23.89 15.72
N GLN A 14 -28.50 -22.65 16.04
CA GLN A 14 -29.84 -22.15 15.77
C GLN A 14 -29.95 -21.48 14.39
N VAL A 15 -28.83 -21.22 13.71
CA VAL A 15 -28.80 -20.59 12.39
C VAL A 15 -29.16 -21.63 11.33
N PRO A 16 -30.27 -21.45 10.57
CA PRO A 16 -30.62 -22.35 9.48
C PRO A 16 -29.48 -22.44 8.46
N HIS A 17 -29.23 -23.62 7.90
CA HIS A 17 -28.12 -23.82 6.95
C HIS A 17 -28.12 -22.82 5.78
N HIS A 18 -29.30 -22.47 5.28
CA HIS A 18 -29.46 -21.50 4.19
C HIS A 18 -29.25 -20.04 4.64
N HIS A 19 -29.08 -19.73 5.92
CA HIS A 19 -28.74 -18.39 6.40
C HIS A 19 -27.26 -18.28 6.81
N GLN A 20 -26.50 -19.38 6.80
CA GLN A 20 -25.10 -19.36 7.25
C GLN A 20 -24.19 -18.52 6.33
N TYR A 21 -24.45 -18.49 5.03
CA TYR A 21 -23.68 -17.69 4.07
C TYR A 21 -24.02 -16.18 4.13
N GLU A 22 -25.12 -15.82 4.80
CA GLU A 22 -25.57 -14.43 4.98
C GLU A 22 -24.99 -13.81 6.26
N MET A 23 -24.27 -14.62 7.05
CA MET A 23 -23.64 -14.18 8.29
C MET A 23 -22.53 -13.16 8.00
N THR A 24 -22.63 -11.99 8.62
CA THR A 24 -21.70 -10.86 8.47
C THR A 24 -20.47 -10.96 9.38
N GLY A 25 -20.29 -12.10 10.06
CA GLY A 25 -19.21 -12.33 11.01
C GLY A 25 -19.52 -13.47 12.00
N THR A 26 -18.83 -13.48 13.14
CA THR A 26 -18.88 -14.57 14.13
C THR A 26 -19.68 -14.15 15.37
N PHE A 27 -20.34 -15.11 16.03
CA PHE A 27 -20.93 -14.88 17.35
C PHE A 27 -19.84 -14.56 18.38
N VAL A 28 -20.02 -13.47 19.11
CA VAL A 28 -19.13 -13.06 20.22
C VAL A 28 -19.83 -13.17 21.57
N SER A 29 -21.15 -13.27 21.56
CA SER A 29 -22.01 -13.57 22.71
C SER A 29 -23.38 -14.06 22.20
N GLU A 30 -24.27 -14.43 23.12
CA GLU A 30 -25.66 -14.74 22.81
C GLU A 30 -26.31 -13.56 22.07
N ASN A 31 -26.96 -13.84 20.94
CA ASN A 31 -27.66 -12.83 20.14
C ASN A 31 -26.77 -11.72 19.55
N VAL A 32 -25.43 -11.86 19.62
CA VAL A 32 -24.49 -10.82 19.20
C VAL A 32 -23.45 -11.36 18.23
N ILE A 33 -23.43 -10.79 17.03
CA ILE A 33 -22.42 -11.04 15.98
C ILE A 33 -21.39 -9.90 15.98
N GLY A 34 -20.11 -10.23 16.04
CA GLY A 34 -19.02 -9.31 15.71
C GLY A 34 -18.90 -9.19 14.19
N VAL A 35 -19.10 -7.99 13.65
CA VAL A 35 -19.12 -7.75 12.20
C VAL A 35 -17.69 -7.65 11.67
N VAL A 36 -17.42 -8.30 10.53
CA VAL A 36 -16.13 -8.18 9.83
C VAL A 36 -15.93 -6.73 9.40
N HIS A 37 -14.74 -6.19 9.71
CA HIS A 37 -14.38 -4.83 9.38
C HIS A 37 -12.88 -4.73 9.09
N ASP A 38 -12.49 -3.68 8.38
CA ASP A 38 -11.11 -3.39 8.03
C ASP A 38 -10.49 -2.34 8.95
N HIS A 39 -9.16 -2.33 8.98
CA HIS A 39 -8.36 -1.30 9.63
C HIS A 39 -7.48 -0.59 8.60
N PHE A 40 -7.76 0.69 8.36
CA PHE A 40 -6.93 1.54 7.51
C PHE A 40 -6.10 2.48 8.38
N ILE A 41 -4.78 2.52 8.14
CA ILE A 41 -3.85 3.40 8.85
C ILE A 41 -3.18 4.29 7.82
N THR A 42 -3.19 5.60 8.08
CA THR A 42 -2.53 6.61 7.24
C THR A 42 -1.32 7.14 7.97
N PHE A 43 -0.17 7.17 7.29
CA PHE A 43 1.03 7.84 7.78
C PHE A 43 1.25 9.12 7.00
N HIS A 44 1.44 10.23 7.70
CA HIS A 44 1.97 11.45 7.13
C HIS A 44 3.47 11.50 7.46
N LEU A 45 4.30 11.43 6.43
CA LEU A 45 5.77 11.44 6.57
C LEU A 45 6.30 12.75 5.97
N ASP A 46 6.54 13.73 6.83
CA ASP A 46 7.29 14.94 6.48
C ASP A 46 8.79 14.65 6.66
N MET A 47 9.57 14.78 5.59
CA MET A 47 10.89 14.17 5.46
C MET A 47 11.91 15.18 4.95
N ASP A 48 13.00 15.36 5.71
CA ASP A 48 14.15 16.21 5.37
C ASP A 48 15.41 15.33 5.25
N ILE A 49 15.75 14.87 4.04
CA ILE A 49 16.76 13.83 3.86
C ILE A 49 18.11 14.50 3.64
N ASP A 50 18.99 14.37 4.65
CA ASP A 50 20.36 14.92 4.60
C ASP A 50 20.39 16.42 4.25
N GLU A 51 19.37 17.16 4.71
CA GLU A 51 19.27 18.60 4.59
C GLU A 51 20.00 19.28 5.76
N ASP A 52 20.71 20.38 5.49
CA ASP A 52 21.39 21.21 6.51
C ASP A 52 20.58 22.47 6.87
N GLY A 53 19.39 22.62 6.29
CA GLY A 53 18.50 23.77 6.50
C GLY A 53 18.93 25.05 5.79
N SER A 54 20.06 25.08 5.07
CA SER A 54 20.52 26.28 4.35
C SER A 54 19.81 26.49 3.01
N LYS A 55 19.11 25.48 2.50
CA LYS A 55 18.38 25.49 1.23
C LYS A 55 17.00 24.84 1.39
N PRO A 56 16.03 25.20 0.52
CA PRO A 56 14.77 24.48 0.43
C PRO A 56 15.03 22.99 0.15
N SER A 57 14.22 22.13 0.75
CA SER A 57 14.35 20.69 0.57
C SER A 57 14.19 20.35 -0.91
N ASN A 58 15.08 19.49 -1.42
CA ASN A 58 15.01 19.02 -2.81
C ASN A 58 14.71 17.53 -2.87
N ASN A 59 13.98 17.03 -1.87
CA ASN A 59 13.64 15.63 -1.81
C ASN A 59 12.76 15.23 -3.00
N SER A 60 12.77 13.96 -3.37
CA SER A 60 11.96 13.43 -4.46
C SER A 60 11.46 12.03 -4.15
N PHE A 61 10.20 11.77 -4.50
CA PHE A 61 9.64 10.42 -4.48
C PHE A 61 10.00 9.67 -5.77
N VAL A 62 10.51 8.44 -5.62
CA VAL A 62 10.95 7.60 -6.73
C VAL A 62 10.27 6.25 -6.65
N LYS A 63 9.54 5.91 -7.71
CA LYS A 63 9.03 4.57 -7.96
C LYS A 63 10.08 3.75 -8.70
N VAL A 64 10.48 2.61 -8.14
CA VAL A 64 11.44 1.69 -8.76
C VAL A 64 10.72 0.40 -9.15
N ASN A 65 10.32 0.29 -10.42
CA ASN A 65 9.66 -0.91 -10.93
C ASN A 65 10.66 -2.07 -11.00
N LEU A 66 10.25 -3.22 -10.47
CA LEU A 66 10.98 -4.48 -10.57
C LEU A 66 10.46 -5.25 -11.78
N VAL A 67 11.30 -5.41 -12.80
CA VAL A 67 10.91 -6.02 -14.08
C VAL A 67 11.78 -7.22 -14.42
N LYS A 68 11.17 -8.20 -15.08
CA LYS A 68 11.90 -9.30 -15.72
C LYS A 68 12.48 -8.81 -17.04
N GLU A 69 13.78 -8.92 -17.20
CA GLU A 69 14.44 -8.72 -18.49
C GLU A 69 14.81 -10.09 -19.08
N GLU A 70 14.40 -10.33 -20.32
CA GLU A 70 14.80 -11.53 -21.07
C GLU A 70 16.25 -11.39 -21.57
N ASN A 71 16.97 -12.50 -21.57
CA ASN A 71 18.30 -12.56 -22.18
C ASN A 71 18.19 -12.71 -23.70
N LEU A 72 19.20 -12.22 -24.39
CA LEU A 72 19.37 -12.49 -25.81
C LEU A 72 19.67 -13.98 -26.04
N THR A 73 18.99 -14.58 -27.00
CA THR A 73 19.16 -15.98 -27.38
C THR A 73 20.64 -16.30 -27.64
N GLY A 74 21.13 -17.39 -27.06
CA GLY A 74 22.50 -17.89 -27.27
C GLY A 74 23.60 -17.25 -26.42
N LYS A 75 23.32 -16.18 -25.65
CA LYS A 75 24.34 -15.56 -24.77
C LYS A 75 24.45 -16.19 -23.38
N SER A 76 23.40 -16.84 -22.90
CA SER A 76 23.37 -17.46 -21.58
C SER A 76 22.37 -18.61 -21.53
N PRO A 77 22.65 -19.69 -20.77
CA PRO A 77 21.64 -20.71 -20.45
C PRO A 77 20.48 -20.14 -19.60
N ARG A 78 20.71 -19.04 -18.88
CA ARG A 78 19.67 -18.35 -18.10
C ARG A 78 18.73 -17.62 -19.06
N LYS A 79 17.42 -17.82 -18.90
CA LYS A 79 16.39 -17.19 -19.77
C LYS A 79 16.20 -15.69 -19.48
N SER A 80 16.22 -15.30 -18.21
CA SER A 80 15.94 -13.92 -17.79
C SER A 80 16.59 -13.57 -16.45
N TYR A 81 16.57 -12.28 -16.11
CA TYR A 81 17.05 -11.75 -14.83
C TYR A 81 16.17 -10.59 -14.34
N LEU A 82 16.30 -10.25 -13.07
CA LEU A 82 15.60 -9.12 -12.46
C LEU A 82 16.35 -7.82 -12.76
N LYS A 83 15.61 -6.80 -13.20
CA LYS A 83 16.12 -5.46 -13.49
C LYS A 83 15.22 -4.40 -12.87
N THR A 84 15.78 -3.25 -12.55
CA THR A 84 15.04 -2.11 -11.97
C THR A 84 14.85 -1.00 -12.99
N LYS A 85 13.66 -0.42 -13.08
CA LYS A 85 13.38 0.82 -13.82
C LYS A 85 12.96 1.91 -12.85
N ARG A 86 13.77 2.97 -12.72
CA ARG A 86 13.52 4.09 -11.80
C ARG A 86 12.71 5.19 -12.49
N ARG A 87 11.68 5.69 -11.83
CA ARG A 87 10.87 6.84 -12.26
C ARG A 87 10.71 7.80 -11.09
N VAL A 88 11.23 9.01 -11.25
CA VAL A 88 10.98 10.12 -10.33
C VAL A 88 9.56 10.63 -10.58
N ALA A 89 8.75 10.74 -9.54
CA ALA A 89 7.43 11.36 -9.64
C ALA A 89 7.60 12.86 -9.87
N LYS A 90 6.96 13.40 -10.91
CA LYS A 90 7.04 14.84 -11.24
C LYS A 90 5.83 15.61 -10.74
N THR A 91 4.76 14.89 -10.41
CA THR A 91 3.47 15.43 -9.97
C THR A 91 2.94 14.56 -8.83
N GLU A 92 2.02 15.10 -8.03
CA GLU A 92 1.32 14.34 -6.99
C GLU A 92 0.60 13.12 -7.58
N LYS A 93 0.03 13.25 -8.79
CA LYS A 93 -0.63 12.17 -9.50
C LYS A 93 0.33 11.03 -9.88
N ASP A 94 1.58 11.35 -10.24
CA ASP A 94 2.61 10.33 -10.47
C ASP A 94 3.00 9.58 -9.19
N ALA A 95 2.79 10.19 -8.03
CA ALA A 95 3.10 9.63 -6.72
C ALA A 95 1.95 8.79 -6.12
N GLN A 96 0.78 8.75 -6.77
CA GLN A 96 -0.30 7.84 -6.37
C GLN A 96 0.01 6.41 -6.80
N ILE A 97 0.13 5.49 -5.84
CA ILE A 97 0.55 4.12 -6.07
C ILE A 97 -0.54 3.13 -5.68
N LYS A 98 -0.85 2.21 -6.59
CA LYS A 98 -1.56 0.96 -6.28
C LYS A 98 -0.54 -0.18 -6.16
N LEU A 99 -0.48 -0.80 -4.98
CA LEU A 99 0.38 -1.96 -4.73
C LEU A 99 -0.13 -3.17 -5.52
N LYS A 100 0.78 -3.88 -6.18
CA LYS A 100 0.48 -5.06 -6.99
C LYS A 100 1.55 -6.13 -6.80
N LEU A 101 1.14 -7.33 -6.41
CA LEU A 101 2.06 -8.47 -6.26
C LEU A 101 2.69 -8.88 -7.60
N CYS A 102 1.91 -8.84 -8.69
CA CYS A 102 2.37 -9.24 -10.03
C CYS A 102 3.03 -8.11 -10.84
N ASP A 103 3.06 -6.87 -10.31
CA ASP A 103 3.77 -5.73 -10.89
C ASP A 103 4.46 -4.95 -9.75
N PRO A 104 5.48 -5.56 -9.12
CA PRO A 104 6.04 -5.04 -7.89
C PRO A 104 6.93 -3.80 -8.13
N SER A 105 6.96 -2.91 -7.15
CA SER A 105 7.80 -1.72 -7.16
C SER A 105 8.33 -1.42 -5.77
N GLU A 106 9.50 -0.79 -5.70
CA GLU A 106 9.99 -0.15 -4.49
C GLU A 106 9.68 1.35 -4.50
N PHE A 107 9.59 1.94 -3.31
CA PHE A 107 9.24 3.34 -3.13
C PHE A 107 10.33 4.01 -2.31
N HIS A 108 11.01 4.99 -2.90
CA HIS A 108 12.14 5.66 -2.28
C HIS A 108 11.83 7.14 -2.12
N VAL A 109 12.24 7.74 -1.00
CA VAL A 109 12.33 9.20 -0.84
C VAL A 109 13.81 9.53 -0.79
N ILE A 110 14.28 10.34 -1.73
CA ILE A 110 15.70 10.62 -1.91
C ILE A 110 15.97 12.12 -1.93
N ASN A 111 17.18 12.52 -1.52
CA ASN A 111 17.75 13.81 -1.84
C ASN A 111 18.73 13.67 -3.02
N PRO A 112 18.40 14.14 -4.24
CA PRO A 112 19.27 14.04 -5.41
C PRO A 112 20.48 14.98 -5.35
N SER A 113 20.42 16.03 -4.51
CA SER A 113 21.50 16.99 -4.30
C SER A 113 22.63 16.44 -3.42
N ARG A 114 22.33 15.40 -2.63
CA ARG A 114 23.25 14.79 -1.67
C ARG A 114 23.61 13.38 -2.11
N ARG A 115 24.90 13.09 -2.20
CA ARG A 115 25.40 11.80 -2.68
C ARG A 115 26.26 11.12 -1.63
N SER A 116 26.01 9.82 -1.47
CA SER A 116 26.92 8.92 -0.78
C SER A 116 28.30 8.91 -1.44
N ARG A 117 29.31 8.38 -0.73
CA ARG A 117 30.67 8.17 -1.27
C ARG A 117 30.69 7.37 -2.59
N LEU A 118 29.68 6.53 -2.83
CA LEU A 118 29.56 5.72 -4.06
C LEU A 118 28.76 6.42 -5.17
N GLY A 119 28.37 7.68 -4.98
CA GLY A 119 27.65 8.48 -5.97
C GLY A 119 26.13 8.29 -5.99
N ASN A 120 25.56 7.42 -5.15
CA ASN A 120 24.11 7.24 -5.06
C ASN A 120 23.47 8.39 -4.26
N PRO A 121 22.27 8.88 -4.65
CA PRO A 121 21.50 9.81 -3.85
C PRO A 121 21.26 9.28 -2.42
N ALA A 122 21.36 10.17 -1.42
CA ALA A 122 20.94 9.85 -0.05
C ALA A 122 19.42 9.64 -0.01
N GLY A 123 18.93 8.75 0.84
CA GLY A 123 17.49 8.47 0.90
C GLY A 123 17.10 7.28 1.76
N TYR A 124 15.79 7.13 1.92
CA TYR A 124 15.15 6.00 2.59
C TYR A 124 14.21 5.28 1.65
N LYS A 125 14.05 3.97 1.87
CA LYS A 125 13.05 3.14 1.21
C LYS A 125 11.82 3.04 2.12
N VAL A 126 10.66 3.40 1.58
CA VAL A 126 9.36 3.14 2.20
C VAL A 126 8.97 1.70 1.85
N VAL A 127 8.84 0.85 2.88
CA VAL A 127 8.50 -0.56 2.74
C VAL A 127 7.07 -0.75 3.26
N PRO A 128 6.05 -0.78 2.38
CA PRO A 128 4.70 -1.04 2.82
C PRO A 128 4.57 -2.48 3.34
N GLY A 129 3.87 -2.64 4.47
CA GLY A 129 3.46 -3.96 4.95
C GLY A 129 2.41 -4.60 4.04
N GLY A 130 2.24 -5.92 4.16
CA GLY A 130 1.14 -6.61 3.48
C GLY A 130 -0.20 -6.13 4.05
N THR A 131 -1.06 -5.58 3.19
CA THR A 131 -2.43 -5.19 3.54
C THR A 131 -3.37 -5.54 2.40
N ALA A 132 -4.62 -5.86 2.72
CA ALA A 132 -5.68 -5.94 1.72
C ALA A 132 -5.98 -4.52 1.20
N ALA A 133 -6.35 -4.43 -0.08
CA ALA A 133 -7.01 -3.23 -0.58
C ALA A 133 -8.46 -3.23 -0.09
N SER A 134 -9.06 -2.04 0.02
CA SER A 134 -10.51 -1.92 0.27
C SER A 134 -11.30 -2.81 -0.69
N LEU A 135 -12.20 -3.61 -0.13
CA LEU A 135 -13.12 -4.47 -0.88
C LEU A 135 -14.47 -3.80 -1.18
N LEU A 136 -14.70 -2.60 -0.66
CA LEU A 136 -15.89 -1.79 -0.96
C LEU A 136 -15.91 -1.35 -2.42
N ASP A 137 -17.12 -1.08 -2.91
CA ASP A 137 -17.31 -0.45 -4.21
C ASP A 137 -16.58 0.90 -4.27
N HIS A 138 -16.04 1.24 -5.43
CA HIS A 138 -15.25 2.46 -5.60
C HIS A 138 -16.08 3.73 -5.37
N ASP A 139 -17.39 3.65 -5.65
CA ASP A 139 -18.32 4.76 -5.52
C ASP A 139 -18.97 4.86 -4.13
N ASP A 140 -18.75 3.87 -3.27
CA ASP A 140 -19.27 3.82 -1.90
C ASP A 140 -18.71 5.00 -1.07
N PRO A 141 -19.55 5.80 -0.38
CA PRO A 141 -19.08 6.94 0.40
C PRO A 141 -17.90 6.66 1.35
N PRO A 142 -17.87 5.54 2.12
CA PRO A 142 -16.72 5.22 2.97
C PRO A 142 -15.43 5.02 2.18
N HIS A 143 -15.50 4.52 0.95
CA HIS A 143 -14.32 4.36 0.10
C HIS A 143 -13.78 5.71 -0.39
N LYS A 144 -14.68 6.62 -0.78
CA LYS A 144 -14.33 7.96 -1.26
C LYS A 144 -13.63 8.80 -0.19
N GLU A 145 -14.05 8.67 1.07
CA GLU A 145 -13.45 9.40 2.18
C GLU A 145 -12.04 8.89 2.54
N VAL A 146 -11.78 7.58 2.39
CA VAL A 146 -10.48 6.96 2.69
C VAL A 146 -9.41 7.22 1.62
N LEU A 147 -9.81 7.50 0.36
CA LEU A 147 -8.90 7.68 -0.78
C LEU A 147 -8.17 9.03 -0.87
N SER A 148 -8.36 9.95 0.08
CA SER A 148 -7.68 11.25 0.06
C SER A 148 -6.17 11.21 0.40
N GLN A 149 -5.58 10.01 0.50
CA GLN A 149 -4.16 9.80 0.82
C GLN A 149 -3.27 10.05 -0.40
N THR A 150 -3.03 11.32 -0.67
CA THR A 150 -2.01 11.79 -1.61
C THR A 150 -0.75 12.11 -0.80
N ILE A 151 0.42 11.62 -1.23
CA ILE A 151 1.70 12.19 -0.79
C ILE A 151 1.72 13.61 -1.34
N ARG A 152 1.36 14.59 -0.51
CA ARG A 152 1.44 16.00 -0.88
C ARG A 152 2.87 16.47 -0.69
N TYR A 153 3.44 17.07 -1.72
CA TYR A 153 4.69 17.79 -1.64
C TYR A 153 4.36 19.27 -1.46
N GLY A 154 4.86 19.87 -0.39
CA GLY A 154 4.90 21.32 -0.19
C GLY A 154 6.11 21.94 -0.86
#